data_AF-A0A1Y1KKD7-F1
#
_entry.id   AF-A0A1Y1KKD7-F1
#
_cell.length_a   1.000
_cell.length_b   1.000
_cell.length_c   1.000
_cell.angle_alpha   90.00
_cell.angle_beta   90.00
_cell.angle_gamma   90.00
#
_symmetry.space_group_name_H-M   'P 1'
#
loop_
_entity.id
_entity.type
_entity.pdbx_description
1 polymer ?
#
loop_
_entity_poly.entity_id
_entity_poly.type
_entity_poly.pdbx_seq_one_letter_code
_entity_poly.pdbx_strand_id
1 'polypeptide(L)'
;GMGIVDRFRSLNYTTRMVILVSLGMGLQLFLTILMWLISRKWHSGWGIAGTEVYGTEMEQKMEMGRGWEWWPGIFWQFVWAWIVAPCVLWKSRNINDTHGWRLQTIGCAVAGLHATPMWLIALYVPAMEPVNKYFLPPQWICISILVLEILTVFLPCWEVVQASTLRQETLDSIAQWERKNKNTGSSAKSVNTASTAIDSLMSGRKSTVGSVKSTDSQESILTMSALEYVLERNPTPLQEFSSLRDFSGENIAFLTSVAEWKTSLPQPVRDGVKDSTTRELIRERFNSALRIYAEFISIKDAEFPINISSTELKRMEAVFEASARTLYGDKVEVDPATPFDFPETAHKTSMETSSQASEKGRPAGTSYSDGVKFWGEIPESFDETVFDESEKHIKYLVLTNTWPKFVKDRRVSIDMGAAAERGPSIMSFVRSRRQKR
;
A
#
# COMPACT_ATOMS: atom_id res chain seq x y z
N GLY A 1 -24.85 -34.40 1.88
CA GLY A 1 -24.24 -33.48 0.91
C GLY A 1 -24.46 -32.07 1.39
N MET A 2 -23.41 -31.23 1.43
CA MET A 2 -23.53 -29.83 1.86
C MET A 2 -24.57 -29.08 1.02
N GLY A 3 -25.46 -28.33 1.69
CA GLY A 3 -26.45 -27.48 1.05
C GLY A 3 -25.82 -26.34 0.25
N ILE A 4 -26.59 -25.74 -0.67
CA ILE A 4 -26.12 -24.64 -1.53
C ILE A 4 -25.62 -23.45 -0.70
N VAL A 5 -26.24 -23.17 0.44
CA VAL A 5 -25.84 -22.09 1.36
C VAL A 5 -24.50 -22.40 2.04
N ASP A 6 -24.29 -23.65 2.47
CA ASP A 6 -23.03 -24.05 3.11
C ASP A 6 -21.88 -24.07 2.11
N ARG A 7 -22.15 -24.52 0.87
CA ARG A 7 -21.20 -24.41 -0.24
C ARG A 7 -20.85 -22.96 -0.57
N PHE A 8 -21.83 -22.05 -0.54
CA PHE A 8 -21.56 -20.64 -0.78
C PHE A 8 -20.73 -20.02 0.35
N ARG A 9 -21.02 -20.36 1.61
CA ARG A 9 -20.26 -19.87 2.77
C ARG A 9 -18.82 -20.41 2.81
N SER A 10 -18.58 -21.60 2.28
CA SER A 10 -17.23 -22.19 2.20
C SER A 10 -16.37 -21.64 1.05
N LEU A 11 -16.91 -20.76 0.18
CA LEU A 11 -16.13 -20.15 -0.89
C LEU A 11 -15.27 -18.99 -0.36
N ASN A 12 -14.09 -18.81 -0.95
CA ASN A 12 -13.22 -17.67 -0.68
C ASN A 12 -13.97 -16.34 -0.90
N TYR A 13 -13.59 -15.30 -0.14
CA TYR A 13 -14.27 -14.00 -0.15
C TYR A 13 -14.40 -13.42 -1.57
N THR A 14 -13.32 -13.44 -2.35
CA THR A 14 -13.29 -12.96 -3.74
C THR A 14 -14.32 -13.67 -4.61
N THR A 15 -14.37 -15.00 -4.53
CA THR A 15 -15.34 -15.81 -5.30
C THR A 15 -16.77 -15.51 -4.90
N ARG A 16 -17.04 -15.36 -3.59
CA ARG A 16 -18.36 -14.96 -3.08
C ARG A 16 -18.78 -13.59 -3.64
N MET A 17 -17.86 -12.62 -3.64
CA MET A 17 -18.13 -11.28 -4.17
C MET A 17 -18.40 -11.29 -5.66
N VAL A 18 -17.60 -12.01 -6.46
CA VAL A 18 -17.81 -12.14 -7.92
C VAL A 18 -19.17 -12.76 -8.23
N ILE A 19 -19.57 -13.81 -7.49
CA ILE A 19 -20.89 -14.44 -7.67
C ILE A 19 -22.02 -13.45 -7.36
N LEU A 20 -21.94 -12.74 -6.23
CA LEU A 20 -22.97 -11.76 -5.83
C LEU A 20 -23.09 -10.61 -6.84
N VAL A 21 -21.96 -10.06 -7.30
CA VAL A 21 -21.94 -9.00 -8.30
C VAL A 21 -22.51 -9.49 -9.63
N SER A 22 -22.11 -10.68 -10.08
CA SER A 22 -22.61 -11.28 -11.33
C SER A 22 -24.11 -11.55 -11.27
N LEU A 23 -24.61 -12.05 -10.13
CA LEU A 23 -26.04 -12.25 -9.91
C LEU A 23 -26.80 -10.93 -9.92
N GLY A 24 -26.27 -9.89 -9.28
CA GLY A 24 -26.85 -8.55 -9.29
C GLY A 24 -26.91 -7.94 -10.70
N MET A 25 -25.82 -8.06 -11.46
CA MET A 25 -25.77 -7.62 -12.87
C MET A 25 -26.77 -8.40 -13.74
N GLY A 26 -26.86 -9.72 -13.55
CA GLY A 26 -27.82 -10.57 -14.24
C GLY A 26 -29.27 -10.19 -13.93
N LEU A 27 -29.58 -9.94 -12.66
CA LEU A 27 -30.90 -9.48 -12.22
C LEU A 27 -31.24 -8.11 -12.83
N GLN A 28 -30.29 -7.17 -12.85
CA GLN A 28 -30.49 -5.85 -13.45
C GLN A 28 -30.78 -5.96 -14.96
N LEU A 29 -30.02 -6.79 -15.68
CA LEU A 29 -30.24 -7.03 -17.10
C LEU A 29 -31.61 -7.66 -17.35
N PHE A 30 -31.96 -8.68 -16.55
CA PHE A 30 -33.27 -9.32 -16.60
C PHE A 30 -34.41 -8.33 -16.39
N LEU A 31 -34.34 -7.49 -15.34
CA LEU A 31 -35.35 -6.46 -15.07
C LEU A 31 -35.44 -5.46 -16.22
N THR A 32 -34.32 -5.05 -16.80
CA THR A 32 -34.31 -4.12 -17.94
C THR A 32 -35.01 -4.71 -19.16
N ILE A 33 -34.69 -5.96 -19.51
CA ILE A 33 -35.35 -6.69 -20.62
C ILE A 33 -36.84 -6.87 -20.32
N LEU A 34 -37.18 -7.24 -19.08
CA LEU A 34 -38.55 -7.42 -18.64
C LEU A 34 -39.37 -6.13 -18.79
N MET A 35 -38.84 -4.99 -18.30
CA MET A 35 -39.49 -3.69 -18.44
C MET A 35 -39.71 -3.32 -19.91
N TRP A 36 -38.69 -3.55 -20.76
CA TRP A 36 -38.78 -3.28 -22.19
C TRP A 36 -39.81 -4.16 -22.90
N LEU A 37 -39.92 -5.44 -22.54
CA LEU A 37 -40.90 -6.37 -23.14
C LEU A 37 -42.34 -6.05 -22.71
N ILE A 38 -42.54 -5.68 -21.45
CA ILE A 38 -43.87 -5.53 -20.86
C ILE A 38 -44.51 -4.17 -21.21
N SER A 39 -43.74 -3.10 -21.34
CA SER A 39 -44.30 -1.77 -21.62
C SER A 39 -44.56 -1.56 -23.11
N ARG A 40 -45.76 -1.11 -23.43
CA ARG A 40 -46.19 -0.75 -24.78
C ARG A 40 -45.59 0.59 -25.24
N LYS A 41 -44.82 1.28 -24.40
CA LYS A 41 -44.06 2.49 -24.79
C LYS A 41 -43.06 2.26 -25.92
N TRP A 42 -42.50 1.05 -25.99
CA TRP A 42 -41.46 0.70 -26.97
C TRP A 42 -41.97 -0.16 -28.12
N HIS A 43 -43.24 -0.55 -28.10
CA HIS A 43 -43.83 -1.50 -29.06
C HIS A 43 -45.18 -1.01 -29.55
N SER A 44 -45.40 -1.01 -30.86
CA SER A 44 -46.67 -0.59 -31.45
C SER A 44 -47.80 -1.61 -31.33
N GLY A 45 -47.49 -2.89 -31.09
CA GLY A 45 -48.45 -4.00 -31.20
C GLY A 45 -48.65 -4.90 -29.97
N TRP A 46 -47.81 -4.80 -28.93
CA TRP A 46 -47.93 -5.65 -27.73
C TRP A 46 -47.51 -4.92 -26.45
N GLY A 47 -47.72 -5.54 -25.28
CA GLY A 47 -47.42 -4.95 -23.97
C GLY A 47 -48.68 -4.58 -23.19
N ILE A 48 -48.51 -4.05 -21.97
CA ILE A 48 -49.59 -3.69 -21.05
C ILE A 48 -50.38 -2.49 -21.60
N ALA A 49 -51.70 -2.65 -21.73
CA ALA A 49 -52.61 -1.57 -22.12
C ALA A 49 -52.59 -0.42 -21.09
N GLY A 50 -52.59 0.84 -21.55
CA GLY A 50 -52.43 2.02 -20.70
C GLY A 50 -50.98 2.48 -20.53
N THR A 51 -50.02 1.80 -21.15
CA THR A 51 -48.63 2.30 -21.30
C THR A 51 -48.36 2.84 -22.70
N GLU A 52 -49.39 2.98 -23.56
CA GLU A 52 -49.23 3.60 -24.87
C GLU A 52 -48.81 5.07 -24.79
N VAL A 53 -48.00 5.49 -25.74
CA VAL A 53 -47.62 6.89 -25.92
C VAL A 53 -48.15 7.37 -27.26
N TYR A 54 -48.82 8.52 -27.25
CA TYR A 54 -49.40 9.15 -28.42
C TYR A 54 -48.82 10.55 -28.59
N GLY A 55 -48.80 11.07 -29.82
CA GLY A 55 -48.26 12.39 -30.14
C GLY A 55 -47.19 12.35 -31.22
N THR A 56 -46.48 13.45 -31.39
CA THR A 56 -45.35 13.59 -32.32
C THR A 56 -44.17 12.68 -31.90
N GLU A 57 -43.26 12.35 -32.82
CA GLU A 57 -42.09 11.51 -32.50
C GLU A 57 -41.24 12.08 -31.35
N MET A 58 -41.19 13.41 -31.22
CA MET A 58 -40.45 14.10 -30.17
C MET A 58 -41.14 13.93 -28.81
N GLU A 59 -42.47 14.07 -28.75
CA GLU A 59 -43.25 13.85 -27.52
C GLU A 59 -43.19 12.39 -27.09
N GLN A 60 -43.25 11.46 -28.06
CA GLN A 60 -43.10 10.03 -27.79
C GLN A 60 -41.72 9.72 -27.17
N LYS A 61 -40.65 10.29 -27.72
CA LYS A 61 -39.28 10.14 -27.18
C LYS A 61 -39.13 10.70 -25.78
N MET A 62 -39.80 11.81 -25.47
CA MET A 62 -39.77 12.39 -24.14
C MET A 62 -40.48 11.50 -23.11
N GLU A 63 -41.65 10.95 -23.46
CA GLU A 63 -42.43 10.08 -22.58
C GLU A 63 -41.83 8.68 -22.41
N MET A 64 -41.03 8.20 -23.38
CA MET A 64 -40.21 7.00 -23.23
C MET A 64 -39.16 7.13 -22.11
N GLY A 65 -38.72 8.36 -21.79
CA GLY A 65 -37.80 8.64 -20.68
C GLY A 65 -38.47 8.76 -19.30
N ARG A 66 -39.80 8.60 -19.23
CA ARG A 66 -40.60 8.77 -18.02
C ARG A 66 -41.35 7.48 -17.68
N GLY A 67 -41.73 7.34 -16.42
CA GLY A 67 -42.67 6.29 -15.97
C GLY A 67 -42.07 5.26 -15.04
N TRP A 68 -42.90 4.28 -14.69
CA TRP A 68 -42.57 3.25 -13.71
C TRP A 68 -41.47 2.30 -14.19
N GLU A 69 -41.26 2.24 -15.50
CA GLU A 69 -40.30 1.35 -16.15
C GLU A 69 -38.84 1.66 -15.78
N TRP A 70 -38.55 2.90 -15.36
CA TRP A 70 -37.23 3.34 -14.94
C TRP A 70 -36.96 3.13 -13.44
N TRP A 71 -37.97 2.71 -12.66
CA TRP A 71 -37.84 2.55 -11.22
C TRP A 71 -36.75 1.57 -10.80
N PRO A 72 -36.54 0.40 -11.44
CA PRO A 72 -35.45 -0.49 -11.07
C PRO A 72 -34.08 0.19 -11.10
N GLY A 73 -33.82 1.00 -12.15
CA GLY A 73 -32.58 1.76 -12.28
C GLY A 73 -32.48 2.90 -11.25
N ILE A 74 -33.53 3.71 -11.11
CA ILE A 74 -33.58 4.83 -10.17
C ILE A 74 -33.41 4.34 -8.73
N PHE A 75 -34.13 3.28 -8.34
CA PHE A 75 -34.09 2.69 -7.02
C PHE A 75 -32.69 2.20 -6.68
N TRP A 76 -32.06 1.44 -7.56
CA TRP A 76 -30.74 0.89 -7.29
C TRP A 76 -29.67 1.97 -7.22
N GLN A 77 -29.74 2.95 -8.14
CA GLN A 77 -28.85 4.10 -8.12
C GLN A 77 -29.01 4.92 -6.83
N PHE A 78 -30.24 5.11 -6.36
CA PHE A 78 -30.51 5.77 -5.08
C PHE A 78 -29.94 4.98 -3.90
N VAL A 79 -30.19 3.68 -3.82
CA VAL A 79 -29.66 2.82 -2.74
C VAL A 79 -28.13 2.91 -2.67
N TRP A 80 -27.43 2.79 -3.80
CA TRP A 80 -25.98 2.89 -3.81
C TRP A 80 -25.49 4.28 -3.42
N ALA A 81 -26.02 5.34 -4.04
CA ALA A 81 -25.54 6.69 -3.81
C ALA A 81 -25.92 7.24 -2.42
N TRP A 82 -27.12 6.97 -1.93
CA TRP A 82 -27.68 7.61 -0.74
C TRP A 82 -27.77 6.72 0.50
N ILE A 83 -27.55 5.41 0.38
CA ILE A 83 -27.48 4.50 1.53
C ILE A 83 -26.06 3.95 1.65
N VAL A 84 -25.57 3.29 0.59
CA VAL A 84 -24.27 2.61 0.66
C VAL A 84 -23.12 3.61 0.68
N ALA A 85 -23.11 4.64 -0.17
CA ALA A 85 -22.03 5.62 -0.21
C ALA A 85 -21.83 6.33 1.15
N PRO A 86 -22.88 6.82 1.84
CA PRO A 86 -22.75 7.37 3.19
C PRO A 86 -22.24 6.35 4.22
N CYS A 87 -22.66 5.09 4.13
CA CYS A 87 -22.13 4.04 5.01
C CYS A 87 -20.62 3.82 4.79
N VAL A 88 -20.18 3.84 3.53
CA VAL A 88 -18.76 3.73 3.16
C VAL A 88 -17.98 4.95 3.65
N LEU A 89 -18.50 6.17 3.44
CA LEU A 89 -17.92 7.41 3.95
C LEU A 89 -17.78 7.40 5.48
N TRP A 90 -18.79 6.90 6.19
CA TRP A 90 -18.75 6.77 7.64
C TRP A 90 -17.70 5.77 8.11
N LYS A 91 -17.59 4.62 7.44
CA LYS A 91 -16.58 3.60 7.76
C LYS A 91 -15.16 4.08 7.44
N SER A 92 -14.97 4.86 6.37
CA SER A 92 -13.65 5.31 5.93
C SER A 92 -13.10 6.54 6.68
N ARG A 93 -13.89 7.19 7.54
CA ARG A 93 -13.53 8.47 8.19
C ARG A 93 -12.25 8.44 9.04
N ASN A 94 -11.93 7.30 9.64
CA ASN A 94 -10.78 7.15 10.54
C ASN A 94 -9.57 6.50 9.85
N ILE A 95 -9.63 6.30 8.54
CA ILE A 95 -8.50 5.73 7.79
C ILE A 95 -7.52 6.89 7.51
N ASN A 96 -6.31 6.76 8.04
CA ASN A 96 -5.19 7.64 7.71
C ASN A 96 -4.46 7.01 6.54
N ASP A 97 -4.63 7.61 5.36
CA ASP A 97 -4.24 6.98 4.10
C ASP A 97 -3.00 7.67 3.52
N THR A 98 -1.96 6.89 3.25
CA THR A 98 -0.70 7.34 2.64
C THR A 98 -0.76 7.29 1.09
N HIS A 99 -1.67 6.50 0.52
CA HIS A 99 -1.82 6.26 -0.92
C HIS A 99 -3.07 6.92 -1.52
N GLY A 100 -3.77 7.77 -0.76
CA GLY A 100 -4.89 8.56 -1.27
C GLY A 100 -6.16 7.76 -1.57
N TRP A 101 -6.22 6.46 -1.25
CA TRP A 101 -7.38 5.60 -1.48
C TRP A 101 -8.65 6.11 -0.77
N ARG A 102 -8.51 6.72 0.41
CA ARG A 102 -9.58 7.40 1.13
C ARG A 102 -10.11 8.59 0.35
N LEU A 103 -9.24 9.42 -0.22
CA LEU A 103 -9.65 10.58 -1.00
C LEU A 103 -10.38 10.12 -2.27
N GLN A 104 -9.85 9.11 -2.96
CA GLN A 104 -10.50 8.49 -4.12
C GLN A 104 -11.88 7.95 -3.74
N THR A 105 -11.99 7.19 -2.66
CA THR A 105 -13.25 6.62 -2.17
C THR A 105 -14.26 7.70 -1.80
N ILE A 106 -13.84 8.75 -1.09
CA ILE A 106 -14.71 9.89 -0.76
C ILE A 106 -15.18 10.61 -2.02
N GLY A 107 -14.26 10.91 -2.94
CA GLY A 107 -14.57 11.58 -4.19
C GLY A 107 -15.55 10.77 -5.04
N CYS A 108 -15.38 9.44 -5.12
CA CYS A 108 -16.28 8.55 -5.85
C CYS A 108 -17.68 8.52 -5.23
N ALA A 109 -17.76 8.42 -3.90
CA ALA A 109 -19.03 8.44 -3.18
C ALA A 109 -19.78 9.76 -3.38
N VAL A 110 -19.08 10.89 -3.30
CA VAL A 110 -19.67 12.22 -3.50
C VAL A 110 -20.09 12.45 -4.95
N ALA A 111 -19.28 11.98 -5.91
CA ALA A 111 -19.57 12.11 -7.34
C ALA A 111 -20.93 11.49 -7.71
N GLY A 112 -21.31 10.36 -7.12
CA GLY A 112 -22.57 9.69 -7.42
C GLY A 112 -23.83 10.32 -6.82
N LEU A 113 -23.70 11.17 -5.79
CA LEU A 113 -24.85 11.66 -5.01
C LEU A 113 -25.84 12.50 -5.84
N HIS A 114 -25.33 13.30 -6.78
CA HIS A 114 -26.14 14.24 -7.55
C HIS A 114 -26.94 13.58 -8.67
N ALA A 115 -26.51 12.41 -9.18
CA ALA A 115 -27.04 11.87 -10.42
C ALA A 115 -28.54 11.53 -10.34
N THR A 116 -28.98 10.85 -9.28
CA THR A 116 -30.41 10.50 -9.11
C THR A 116 -31.28 11.74 -8.85
N PRO A 117 -30.94 12.65 -7.92
CA PRO A 117 -31.69 13.89 -7.75
C PRO A 117 -31.80 14.72 -9.03
N MET A 118 -30.69 14.90 -9.75
CA MET A 118 -30.68 15.72 -10.97
C MET A 118 -31.47 15.07 -12.10
N TRP A 119 -31.43 13.73 -12.22
CA TRP A 119 -32.29 13.02 -13.16
C TRP A 119 -33.77 13.26 -12.86
N LEU A 120 -34.20 13.14 -11.60
CA LEU A 120 -35.60 13.38 -11.21
C LEU A 120 -36.01 14.84 -11.39
N ILE A 121 -35.14 15.80 -11.02
CA ILE A 121 -35.39 17.23 -11.22
C ILE A 121 -35.56 17.53 -12.72
N ALA A 122 -34.68 17.02 -13.57
CA ALA A 122 -34.77 17.20 -15.01
C ALA A 122 -36.03 16.56 -15.61
N LEU A 123 -36.56 15.48 -15.03
CA LEU A 123 -37.80 14.85 -15.49
C LEU A 123 -39.06 15.61 -15.05
N TYR A 124 -39.11 16.15 -13.83
CA TYR A 124 -40.36 16.61 -13.22
C TYR A 124 -40.46 18.13 -13.00
N VAL A 125 -39.37 18.88 -13.13
CA VAL A 125 -39.38 20.34 -12.95
C VAL A 125 -39.46 21.03 -14.32
N PRO A 126 -40.55 21.75 -14.64
CA PRO A 126 -40.71 22.41 -15.96
C PRO A 126 -39.61 23.43 -16.27
N ALA A 127 -39.03 24.07 -15.26
CA ALA A 127 -37.92 25.01 -15.44
C ALA A 127 -36.64 24.37 -16.03
N MET A 128 -36.54 23.03 -16.05
CA MET A 128 -35.43 22.30 -16.67
C MET A 128 -35.62 22.06 -18.17
N GLU A 129 -36.78 22.37 -18.76
CA GLU A 129 -37.04 22.20 -20.19
C GLU A 129 -36.00 22.87 -21.12
N PRO A 130 -35.51 24.09 -20.84
CA PRO A 130 -34.45 24.69 -21.66
C PRO A 130 -33.14 23.90 -21.62
N VAL A 131 -32.83 23.28 -20.47
CA VAL A 131 -31.62 22.46 -20.28
C VAL A 131 -31.79 21.10 -20.97
N ASN A 132 -32.98 20.50 -20.86
CA ASN A 132 -33.31 19.19 -21.44
C ASN A 132 -33.20 19.15 -22.98
N LYS A 133 -33.22 20.32 -23.64
CA LYS A 133 -32.94 20.42 -25.09
C LYS A 133 -31.53 20.00 -25.47
N TYR A 134 -30.57 20.18 -24.55
CA TYR A 134 -29.16 19.88 -24.77
C TYR A 134 -28.67 18.71 -23.92
N PHE A 135 -29.30 18.47 -22.78
CA PHE A 135 -28.86 17.49 -21.79
C PHE A 135 -30.03 16.64 -21.32
N LEU A 136 -30.11 15.41 -21.82
CA LEU A 136 -31.23 14.52 -21.54
C LEU A 136 -31.26 14.16 -20.04
N PRO A 137 -32.44 14.05 -19.41
CA PRO A 137 -32.54 13.79 -17.98
C PRO A 137 -31.72 12.59 -17.45
N PRO A 138 -31.61 11.44 -18.14
CA PRO A 138 -30.76 10.35 -17.67
C PRO A 138 -29.25 10.65 -17.75
N GLN A 139 -28.81 11.61 -18.57
CA GLN A 139 -27.39 11.93 -18.78
C GLN A 139 -26.71 12.57 -17.57
N TRP A 140 -27.45 12.97 -16.53
CA TRP A 140 -26.85 13.47 -15.28
C TRP A 140 -25.93 12.43 -14.63
N ILE A 141 -26.10 11.15 -14.94
CA ILE A 141 -25.16 10.10 -14.52
C ILE A 141 -23.78 10.22 -15.19
N CYS A 142 -23.69 10.78 -16.40
CA CYS A 142 -22.44 10.90 -17.15
C CYS A 142 -21.40 11.75 -16.42
N ILE A 143 -21.84 12.81 -15.72
CA ILE A 143 -20.95 13.63 -14.89
C ILE A 143 -20.36 12.79 -13.76
N SER A 144 -21.17 11.92 -13.14
CA SER A 144 -20.69 11.00 -12.11
C SER A 144 -19.66 10.03 -12.69
N ILE A 145 -19.94 9.44 -13.86
CA ILE A 145 -19.04 8.50 -14.54
C ILE A 145 -17.71 9.19 -14.87
N LEU A 146 -17.73 10.41 -15.40
CA LEU A 146 -16.51 11.15 -15.73
C LEU A 146 -15.64 11.39 -14.49
N VAL A 147 -16.24 11.80 -13.37
CA VAL A 147 -15.48 11.99 -12.12
C VAL A 147 -14.97 10.66 -11.58
N LEU A 148 -15.76 9.59 -11.66
CA LEU A 148 -15.34 8.25 -11.27
C LEU A 148 -14.15 7.76 -12.11
N GLU A 149 -14.17 7.94 -13.44
CA GLU A 149 -13.06 7.60 -14.32
C GLU A 149 -11.78 8.37 -13.94
N ILE A 150 -11.91 9.68 -13.66
CA ILE A 150 -10.78 10.49 -13.19
C ILE A 150 -10.18 9.91 -11.91
N LEU A 151 -11.02 9.61 -10.93
CA LEU A 151 -10.56 9.18 -9.60
C LEU A 151 -10.09 7.72 -9.55
N THR A 152 -10.69 6.83 -10.35
CA THR A 152 -10.46 5.37 -10.26
C THR A 152 -9.55 4.83 -11.35
N VAL A 153 -9.39 5.55 -12.46
CA VAL A 153 -8.57 5.11 -13.59
C VAL A 153 -7.41 6.09 -13.80
N PHE A 154 -7.71 7.35 -14.08
CA PHE A 154 -6.66 8.30 -14.48
C PHE A 154 -5.69 8.63 -13.34
N LEU A 155 -6.18 8.87 -12.13
CA LEU A 155 -5.32 9.14 -10.97
C LEU A 155 -4.39 7.96 -10.66
N PRO A 156 -4.86 6.70 -10.48
CA PRO A 156 -3.97 5.56 -10.26
C PRO A 156 -2.98 5.35 -11.41
N CYS A 157 -3.41 5.48 -12.67
CA CYS A 157 -2.49 5.38 -13.81
C CYS A 157 -1.39 6.45 -13.76
N TRP A 158 -1.76 7.70 -13.42
CA TRP A 158 -0.79 8.78 -13.29
C TRP A 158 0.18 8.55 -12.13
N GLU A 159 -0.30 8.06 -10.98
CA GLU A 159 0.53 7.69 -9.83
C GLU A 159 1.52 6.57 -10.19
N VAL A 160 1.09 5.54 -10.92
CA VAL A 160 1.96 4.47 -11.42
C VAL A 160 3.00 5.01 -12.38
N VAL A 161 2.60 5.87 -13.32
CA VAL A 161 3.55 6.51 -14.24
C VAL A 161 4.58 7.30 -13.45
N GLN A 162 4.16 8.14 -12.51
CA GLN A 162 5.05 8.95 -11.68
C GLN A 162 6.01 8.08 -10.85
N ALA A 163 5.52 6.99 -10.26
CA ALA A 163 6.35 6.04 -9.51
C ALA A 163 7.38 5.34 -10.42
N SER A 164 6.97 4.94 -11.63
CA SER A 164 7.86 4.31 -12.61
C SER A 164 8.92 5.28 -13.13
N THR A 165 8.55 6.54 -13.40
CA THR A 165 9.49 7.59 -13.79
C THR A 165 10.50 7.87 -12.68
N LEU A 166 10.05 8.00 -11.43
CA LEU A 166 10.96 8.20 -10.30
C LEU A 166 11.95 7.04 -10.14
N ARG A 167 11.47 5.80 -10.32
CA ARG A 167 12.33 4.61 -10.28
C ARG A 167 13.32 4.59 -11.44
N GLN A 168 12.92 4.96 -12.65
CA GLN A 168 13.80 5.07 -13.81
C GLN A 168 14.86 6.16 -13.60
N GLU A 169 14.47 7.37 -13.16
CA GLU A 169 15.40 8.45 -12.83
C GLU A 169 16.42 8.03 -11.78
N THR A 170 16.01 7.24 -10.79
CA THR A 170 16.91 6.68 -9.77
C THR A 170 17.90 5.70 -10.40
N LEU A 171 17.42 4.75 -11.22
CA LEU A 171 18.28 3.78 -11.89
C LEU A 171 19.28 4.46 -12.84
N ASP A 172 18.84 5.49 -13.57
CA ASP A 172 19.70 6.28 -14.44
C ASP A 172 20.75 7.05 -13.63
N SER A 173 20.38 7.63 -12.48
CA SER A 173 21.31 8.29 -11.57
C SER A 173 22.36 7.33 -11.02
N ILE A 174 21.96 6.11 -10.63
CA ILE A 174 22.87 5.05 -10.20
C ILE A 174 23.81 4.66 -11.34
N ALA A 175 23.29 4.40 -12.54
CA ALA A 175 24.07 3.99 -13.70
C ALA A 175 25.06 5.06 -14.16
N GLN A 176 24.66 6.34 -14.13
CA GLN A 176 25.54 7.47 -14.44
C GLN A 176 26.68 7.58 -13.43
N TRP A 177 26.36 7.45 -12.14
CA TRP A 177 27.37 7.43 -11.08
C TRP A 177 28.36 6.26 -11.25
N GLU A 178 27.87 5.04 -11.50
CA GLU A 178 28.72 3.87 -11.72
C GLU A 178 29.68 4.06 -12.91
N ARG A 179 29.20 4.65 -14.00
CA ARG A 179 30.04 4.98 -15.17
C ARG A 179 31.11 6.01 -14.83
N LYS A 180 30.75 7.08 -14.10
CA LYS A 180 31.69 8.13 -13.68
C LYS A 180 32.76 7.55 -12.76
N ASN A 181 32.37 6.71 -11.80
CA ASN A 181 33.28 6.09 -10.84
C ASN A 181 34.22 5.04 -11.49
N LYS A 182 33.78 4.31 -12.52
CA LYS A 182 34.65 3.41 -13.30
C LYS A 182 35.72 4.18 -14.10
N ASN A 183 35.42 5.39 -14.57
CA ASN A 183 36.34 6.21 -15.36
C ASN A 183 37.31 7.04 -14.50
N THR A 184 36.92 7.40 -13.27
CA THR A 184 37.79 8.10 -12.33
C THR A 184 38.17 7.15 -11.20
N GLY A 185 39.34 6.50 -11.26
CA GLY A 185 39.84 5.55 -10.25
C GLY A 185 40.13 6.14 -8.86
N SER A 186 39.28 7.03 -8.34
CA SER A 186 39.41 7.73 -7.05
C SER A 186 38.15 7.54 -6.21
N SER A 187 37.99 6.32 -5.67
CA SER A 187 36.90 5.97 -4.75
C SER A 187 36.93 6.80 -3.44
N ALA A 188 38.11 7.20 -2.97
CA ALA A 188 38.29 7.79 -1.63
C ALA A 188 37.83 9.26 -1.48
N LYS A 189 37.78 10.06 -2.56
CA LYS A 189 37.39 11.49 -2.46
C LYS A 189 35.88 11.71 -2.51
N SER A 190 35.11 10.79 -3.09
CA SER A 190 33.67 10.98 -3.35
C SER A 190 32.75 10.50 -2.21
N VAL A 191 33.16 9.46 -1.47
CA VAL A 191 32.43 8.93 -0.30
C VAL A 191 32.26 9.99 0.79
N ASN A 192 33.28 10.84 1.00
CA ASN A 192 33.25 11.93 1.98
C ASN A 192 32.21 13.01 1.64
N THR A 193 31.97 13.26 0.35
CA THR A 193 30.98 14.24 -0.12
C THR A 193 29.56 13.69 0.04
N ALA A 194 29.35 12.41 -0.30
CA ALA A 194 28.06 11.74 -0.12
C ALA A 194 27.67 11.64 1.36
N SER A 195 28.59 11.22 2.24
CA SER A 195 28.34 11.11 3.68
C SER A 195 27.99 12.45 4.32
N THR A 196 28.72 13.53 3.96
CA THR A 196 28.41 14.89 4.45
C THR A 196 27.02 15.37 3.98
N ALA A 197 26.64 15.06 2.74
CA ALA A 197 25.34 15.44 2.19
C ALA A 197 24.20 14.65 2.84
N ILE A 198 24.41 13.35 3.14
CA ILE A 198 23.47 12.50 3.86
C ILE A 198 23.33 12.94 5.31
N ASP A 199 24.42 13.27 6.00
CA ASP A 199 24.37 13.77 7.38
C ASP A 199 23.54 15.07 7.46
N SER A 200 23.67 15.97 6.47
CA SER A 200 22.82 17.16 6.35
C SER A 200 21.35 16.81 6.07
N LEU A 201 21.09 15.80 5.23
CA LEU A 201 19.74 15.31 4.94
C LEU A 201 19.06 14.68 6.17
N MET A 202 19.82 13.91 6.95
CA MET A 202 19.34 13.19 8.13
C MET A 202 19.13 14.11 9.33
N SER A 203 20.05 15.07 9.55
CA SER A 203 19.96 16.03 10.65
C SER A 203 18.97 17.18 10.40
N GLY A 204 18.49 17.34 9.16
CA GLY A 204 17.60 18.43 8.77
C GLY A 204 18.25 19.81 8.82
N ARG A 205 19.55 19.91 9.10
CA ARG A 205 20.29 21.17 9.19
C ARG A 205 20.95 21.48 7.86
N LYS A 206 20.55 22.59 7.24
CA LYS A 206 21.23 23.11 6.04
C LYS A 206 22.65 23.53 6.43
N SER A 207 23.66 22.99 5.75
CA SER A 207 25.03 23.46 5.95
C SER A 207 25.13 24.95 5.58
N THR A 208 25.80 25.73 6.45
CA THR A 208 25.95 27.19 6.32
C THR A 208 26.91 27.61 5.20
N VAL A 209 27.50 26.64 4.49
CA VAL A 209 28.29 26.86 3.29
C VAL A 209 27.34 26.73 2.12
N GLY A 210 27.08 27.85 1.42
CA GLY A 210 26.13 27.94 0.31
C GLY A 210 26.31 26.81 -0.70
N SER A 211 25.48 25.78 -0.61
CA SER A 211 25.46 24.68 -1.56
C SER A 211 24.80 25.19 -2.84
N VAL A 212 25.63 25.50 -3.83
CA VAL A 212 25.25 25.55 -5.24
C VAL A 212 24.43 24.29 -5.50
N LYS A 213 23.22 24.44 -6.05
CA LYS A 213 22.33 23.36 -6.48
C LYS A 213 23.04 22.52 -7.56
N SER A 214 23.96 21.68 -7.12
CA SER A 214 24.87 20.92 -7.97
C SER A 214 24.19 19.60 -8.24
N THR A 215 23.89 19.31 -9.50
CA THR A 215 23.35 18.02 -9.97
C THR A 215 24.16 16.84 -9.41
N ASP A 216 25.47 17.03 -9.25
CA ASP A 216 26.43 16.09 -8.65
C ASP A 216 26.05 15.65 -7.22
N SER A 217 25.43 16.53 -6.42
CA SER A 217 24.98 16.20 -5.06
C SER A 217 23.72 15.34 -5.04
N GLN A 218 22.88 15.40 -6.09
CA GLN A 218 21.69 14.55 -6.18
C GLN A 218 22.06 13.13 -6.57
N GLU A 219 22.98 12.99 -7.54
CA GLU A 219 23.53 11.70 -7.96
C GLU A 219 24.22 10.98 -6.80
N SER A 220 25.03 11.70 -6.00
CA SER A 220 25.79 11.11 -4.90
C SER A 220 24.94 10.55 -3.73
N ILE A 221 23.68 10.98 -3.59
CA ILE A 221 22.79 10.57 -2.49
C ILE A 221 21.92 9.38 -2.91
N LEU A 222 21.66 9.16 -4.20
CA LEU A 222 20.83 8.07 -4.70
C LEU A 222 21.63 6.78 -4.98
N THR A 223 22.78 6.59 -4.33
CA THR A 223 23.67 5.44 -4.56
C THR A 223 23.50 4.34 -3.52
N MET A 224 23.96 3.13 -3.84
CA MET A 224 24.04 2.02 -2.87
C MET A 224 24.91 2.38 -1.66
N SER A 225 26.04 3.05 -1.87
CA SER A 225 26.93 3.48 -0.79
C SER A 225 26.28 4.47 0.18
N ALA A 226 25.40 5.34 -0.34
CA ALA A 226 24.63 6.27 0.49
C ALA A 226 23.61 5.53 1.37
N LEU A 227 22.93 4.54 0.80
CA LEU A 227 22.01 3.68 1.55
C LEU A 227 22.73 2.88 2.64
N GLU A 228 23.84 2.22 2.30
CA GLU A 228 24.64 1.46 3.26
C GLU A 228 25.15 2.33 4.40
N TYR A 229 25.62 3.56 4.11
CA TYR A 229 26.02 4.51 5.14
C TYR A 229 24.89 4.82 6.13
N VAL A 230 23.65 4.97 5.66
CA VAL A 230 22.49 5.19 6.54
C VAL A 230 22.17 3.95 7.36
N LEU A 231 22.18 2.78 6.72
CA LEU A 231 21.90 1.50 7.40
C LEU A 231 22.90 1.20 8.51
N GLU A 232 24.19 1.50 8.31
CA GLU A 232 25.24 1.26 9.30
C GLU A 232 25.23 2.26 10.46
N ARG A 233 24.86 3.52 10.20
CA ARG A 233 25.05 4.60 11.17
C ARG A 233 23.79 5.00 11.93
N ASN A 234 22.65 5.08 11.25
CA ASN A 234 21.37 5.45 11.86
C ASN A 234 20.20 5.02 10.97
N PRO A 235 19.79 3.73 11.01
CA PRO A 235 18.68 3.22 10.20
C PRO A 235 17.31 3.71 10.68
N THR A 236 17.16 4.14 11.94
CA THR A 236 15.87 4.46 12.56
C THR A 236 14.99 5.41 11.75
N PRO A 237 15.49 6.54 11.22
CA PRO A 237 14.63 7.47 10.50
C PRO A 237 14.18 6.93 9.12
N LEU A 238 14.97 6.02 8.52
CA LEU A 238 14.60 5.31 7.31
C LEU A 238 13.56 4.22 7.63
N GLN A 239 13.72 3.52 8.75
CA GLN A 239 12.78 2.51 9.25
C GLN A 239 11.42 3.13 9.61
N GLU A 240 11.39 4.26 10.33
CA GLU A 240 10.14 4.96 10.63
C GLU A 240 9.43 5.40 9.37
N PHE A 241 10.17 5.92 8.38
CA PHE A 241 9.60 6.28 7.09
C PHE A 241 9.05 5.05 6.36
N SER A 242 9.80 3.96 6.30
CA SER A 242 9.37 2.75 5.60
C SER A 242 8.18 2.09 6.29
N SER A 243 8.11 2.08 7.62
CA SER A 243 6.95 1.56 8.36
C SER A 243 5.71 2.44 8.25
N LEU A 244 5.84 3.76 8.37
CA LEU A 244 4.69 4.66 8.48
C LEU A 244 4.17 5.20 7.14
N ARG A 245 5.02 5.22 6.11
CA ARG A 245 4.71 5.90 4.84
C ARG A 245 4.80 4.98 3.62
N ASP A 246 5.81 4.12 3.58
CA ASP A 246 6.04 3.23 2.44
C ASP A 246 5.55 1.79 2.65
N PHE A 247 5.09 1.46 3.87
CA PHE A 247 4.70 0.11 4.32
C PHE A 247 5.68 -0.99 3.90
N SER A 248 6.97 -0.69 4.01
CA SER A 248 8.11 -1.55 3.64
C SER A 248 9.12 -1.68 4.79
N GLY A 249 8.63 -1.50 6.03
CA GLY A 249 9.39 -1.52 7.27
C GLY A 249 10.17 -2.80 7.50
N GLU A 250 9.59 -3.93 7.11
CA GLU A 250 10.15 -5.28 7.20
C GLU A 250 11.51 -5.39 6.49
N ASN A 251 11.69 -4.68 5.36
CA ASN A 251 12.95 -4.71 4.63
C ASN A 251 14.08 -4.05 5.43
N ILE A 252 13.82 -2.91 6.09
CA ILE A 252 14.83 -2.21 6.89
C ILE A 252 15.11 -2.96 8.19
N ALA A 253 14.06 -3.51 8.81
CA ALA A 253 14.20 -4.35 10.00
C ALA A 253 15.05 -5.59 9.72
N PHE A 254 14.76 -6.33 8.64
CA PHE A 254 15.56 -7.47 8.19
C PHE A 254 17.03 -7.11 7.97
N LEU A 255 17.32 -6.02 7.23
CA LEU A 255 18.69 -5.59 6.97
C LEU A 255 19.44 -5.23 8.27
N THR A 256 18.76 -4.61 9.22
CA THR A 256 19.33 -4.26 10.53
C THR A 256 19.60 -5.53 11.34
N SER A 257 18.66 -6.47 11.41
CA SER A 257 18.83 -7.75 12.11
C SER A 257 19.94 -8.61 11.50
N VAL A 258 20.09 -8.64 10.17
CA VAL A 258 21.20 -9.35 9.50
C VAL A 258 22.54 -8.68 9.82
N ALA A 259 22.61 -7.34 9.83
CA ALA A 259 23.82 -6.62 10.20
C ALA A 259 24.22 -6.88 11.67
N GLU A 260 23.26 -6.87 12.59
CA GLU A 260 23.46 -7.23 14.00
C GLU A 260 23.93 -8.68 14.15
N TRP A 261 23.31 -9.63 13.42
CA TRP A 261 23.72 -11.03 13.41
C TRP A 261 25.17 -11.19 12.92
N LYS A 262 25.56 -10.50 11.84
CA LYS A 262 26.94 -10.52 11.32
C LYS A 262 27.96 -9.90 12.30
N THR A 263 27.58 -8.85 13.02
CA THR A 263 28.47 -8.11 13.95
C THR A 263 28.54 -8.72 15.35
N SER A 264 27.55 -9.51 15.76
CA SER A 264 27.50 -10.19 17.06
C SER A 264 28.59 -11.26 17.28
N LEU A 265 29.49 -11.46 16.32
CA LEU A 265 30.58 -12.42 16.40
C LEU A 265 31.85 -11.88 17.10
N PRO A 266 32.50 -12.70 17.95
CA PRO A 266 33.89 -12.48 18.32
C PRO A 266 34.81 -12.62 17.10
N GLN A 267 35.84 -11.76 16.99
CA GLN A 267 37.00 -11.99 16.12
C GLN A 267 37.58 -13.38 16.38
N PRO A 268 38.18 -14.04 15.36
CA PRO A 268 38.56 -15.44 15.45
C PRO A 268 39.35 -15.70 16.72
N VAL A 269 38.99 -16.76 17.43
CA VAL A 269 39.83 -17.36 18.47
C VAL A 269 41.10 -17.85 17.78
N ARG A 270 42.02 -16.91 17.53
CA ARG A 270 43.45 -17.13 17.56
C ARG A 270 43.72 -17.60 18.97
N ASP A 271 43.64 -18.92 19.15
CA ASP A 271 44.29 -19.72 20.20
C ASP A 271 43.51 -21.03 20.41
N GLY A 272 43.54 -21.92 19.42
CA GLY A 272 43.57 -23.38 19.62
C GLY A 272 42.61 -24.08 20.60
N VAL A 273 41.43 -23.55 20.92
CA VAL A 273 40.46 -24.23 21.79
C VAL A 273 39.58 -25.17 20.95
N LYS A 274 39.60 -26.46 21.30
CA LYS A 274 38.92 -27.57 20.61
C LYS A 274 37.44 -27.69 21.00
N ASP A 275 36.62 -27.90 19.96
CA ASP A 275 35.30 -28.52 19.86
C ASP A 275 34.10 -28.02 20.68
N SER A 276 34.12 -27.93 22.02
CA SER A 276 32.86 -27.68 22.76
C SER A 276 32.39 -26.23 22.65
N THR A 277 33.29 -25.28 22.88
CA THR A 277 33.01 -23.83 22.81
C THR A 277 32.64 -23.41 21.39
N THR A 278 33.32 -23.95 20.37
CA THR A 278 33.01 -23.69 18.96
C THR A 278 31.64 -24.21 18.58
N ARG A 279 31.24 -25.39 19.06
CA ARG A 279 29.90 -25.95 18.83
C ARG A 279 28.80 -25.12 19.50
N GLU A 280 29.05 -24.62 20.70
CA GLU A 280 28.12 -23.70 21.38
C GLU A 280 27.97 -22.39 20.62
N LEU A 281 29.07 -21.78 20.17
CA LEU A 281 29.04 -20.55 19.36
C LEU A 281 28.30 -20.74 18.02
N ILE A 282 28.54 -21.85 17.31
CA ILE A 282 27.82 -22.17 16.07
C ILE A 282 26.32 -22.33 16.34
N ARG A 283 25.96 -22.98 17.46
CA ARG A 283 24.55 -23.12 17.86
C ARG A 283 23.90 -21.79 18.20
N GLU A 284 24.59 -20.90 18.91
CA GLU A 284 24.07 -19.56 19.18
C GLU A 284 23.88 -18.76 17.90
N ARG A 285 24.85 -18.84 16.97
CA ARG A 285 24.75 -18.23 15.64
C ARG A 285 23.57 -18.77 14.84
N PHE A 286 23.37 -20.09 14.86
CA PHE A 286 22.24 -20.74 14.20
C PHE A 286 20.90 -20.33 14.82
N ASN A 287 20.81 -20.27 16.15
CA ASN A 287 19.60 -19.84 16.83
C ASN A 287 19.24 -18.39 16.51
N SER A 288 20.23 -17.51 16.45
CA SER A 288 20.03 -16.11 16.05
C SER A 288 19.57 -16.02 14.59
N ALA A 289 20.19 -16.78 13.67
CA ALA A 289 19.74 -16.86 12.28
C ALA A 289 18.32 -17.45 12.14
N LEU A 290 17.99 -18.47 12.93
CA LEU A 290 16.66 -19.09 12.94
C LEU A 290 15.58 -18.11 13.38
N ARG A 291 15.88 -17.19 14.31
CA ARG A 291 14.97 -16.10 14.69
C ARG A 291 14.72 -15.16 13.53
N ILE A 292 15.78 -14.72 12.82
CA ILE A 292 15.66 -13.88 11.62
C ILE A 292 14.80 -14.57 10.55
N TYR A 293 15.01 -15.87 10.30
CA TYR A 293 14.18 -16.65 9.39
C TYR A 293 12.71 -16.64 9.81
N ALA A 294 12.42 -16.93 11.07
CA ALA A 294 11.04 -16.98 11.56
C ALA A 294 10.35 -15.61 11.55
N GLU A 295 11.07 -14.54 11.83
CA GLU A 295 10.52 -13.19 11.95
C GLU A 295 10.31 -12.50 10.59
N PHE A 296 11.22 -12.73 9.63
CA PHE A 296 11.23 -11.99 8.36
C PHE A 296 11.05 -12.84 7.11
N ILE A 297 11.31 -14.15 7.12
CA ILE A 297 11.36 -14.96 5.90
C ILE A 297 10.24 -16.00 5.84
N SER A 298 9.97 -16.68 6.95
CA SER A 298 8.99 -17.76 7.02
C SER A 298 7.59 -17.27 6.67
N ILE A 299 6.99 -17.81 5.60
CA ILE A 299 5.60 -17.52 5.22
C ILE A 299 4.62 -17.91 6.34
N LYS A 300 4.99 -18.89 7.17
CA LYS A 300 4.14 -19.41 8.25
C LYS A 300 4.27 -18.64 9.56
N ASP A 301 5.42 -18.03 9.82
CA ASP A 301 5.73 -17.44 11.12
C ASP A 301 5.85 -15.92 11.10
N ALA A 302 6.33 -15.35 10.00
CA ALA A 302 6.53 -13.92 9.88
C ALA A 302 5.18 -13.20 9.74
N GLU A 303 5.00 -12.12 10.52
CA GLU A 303 3.82 -11.26 10.37
C GLU A 303 3.87 -10.49 9.04
N PHE A 304 5.07 -10.05 8.65
CA PHE A 304 5.34 -9.32 7.42
C PHE A 304 6.58 -9.91 6.73
N PRO A 305 6.45 -11.01 5.97
CA PRO A 305 7.59 -11.64 5.30
C PRO A 305 8.18 -10.75 4.20
N ILE A 306 9.52 -10.72 4.10
CA ILE A 306 10.23 -10.00 3.05
C ILE A 306 9.99 -10.64 1.68
N ASN A 307 9.95 -9.79 0.65
CA ASN A 307 9.72 -10.25 -0.72
C ASN A 307 11.00 -10.79 -1.36
N ILE A 308 11.20 -12.11 -1.28
CA ILE A 308 12.32 -12.83 -1.90
C ILE A 308 11.85 -13.79 -3.00
N SER A 309 12.78 -14.19 -3.87
CA SER A 309 12.46 -15.13 -4.95
C SER A 309 12.08 -16.52 -4.40
N SER A 310 11.21 -17.25 -5.11
CA SER A 310 10.81 -18.60 -4.69
C SER A 310 11.99 -19.58 -4.61
N THR A 311 13.02 -19.39 -5.46
CA THR A 311 14.27 -20.15 -5.41
C THR A 311 15.05 -19.90 -4.13
N GLU A 312 15.08 -18.65 -3.67
CA GLU A 312 15.78 -18.26 -2.45
C GLU A 312 15.01 -18.67 -1.20
N LEU A 313 13.69 -18.53 -1.21
CA LEU A 313 12.83 -19.01 -0.15
C LEU A 313 13.02 -20.51 0.08
N LYS A 314 12.99 -21.32 -0.99
CA LYS A 314 13.24 -22.77 -0.88
C LYS A 314 14.62 -23.10 -0.30
N ARG A 315 15.63 -22.29 -0.61
CA ARG A 315 16.97 -22.43 -0.02
C ARG A 315 16.93 -22.14 1.48
N MET A 316 16.23 -21.09 1.91
CA MET A 316 16.05 -20.76 3.32
C MET A 316 15.26 -21.85 4.06
N GLU A 317 14.17 -22.33 3.47
CA GLU A 317 13.34 -23.42 4.01
C GLU A 317 14.16 -24.70 4.21
N ALA A 318 15.03 -25.04 3.26
CA ALA A 318 15.91 -26.21 3.37
C ALA A 318 16.88 -26.14 4.57
N VAL A 319 17.25 -24.93 5.00
CA VAL A 319 18.16 -24.71 6.15
C VAL A 319 17.39 -24.59 7.46
N PHE A 320 16.28 -23.86 7.48
CA PHE A 320 15.66 -23.44 8.73
C PHE A 320 14.31 -24.08 9.03
N GLU A 321 13.55 -24.56 8.03
CA GLU A 321 12.14 -24.92 8.22
C GLU A 321 11.95 -26.07 9.22
N ALA A 322 12.75 -27.13 9.15
CA ALA A 322 12.68 -28.24 10.11
C ALA A 322 12.97 -27.79 11.55
N SER A 323 13.95 -26.90 11.71
CA SER A 323 14.31 -26.32 13.01
C SER A 323 13.22 -25.37 13.51
N ALA A 324 12.61 -24.60 12.61
CA ALA A 324 11.51 -23.70 12.90
C ALA A 324 10.26 -24.48 13.34
N ARG A 325 9.89 -25.56 12.66
CA ARG A 325 8.77 -26.43 13.08
C ARG A 325 9.00 -27.05 14.46
N THR A 326 10.25 -27.43 14.76
CA THR A 326 10.60 -27.98 16.07
C THR A 326 10.43 -26.94 17.19
N LEU A 327 10.75 -25.67 16.91
CA LEU A 327 10.76 -24.60 17.90
C LEU A 327 9.41 -23.90 18.06
N TYR A 328 8.73 -23.61 16.95
CA TYR A 328 7.51 -22.81 16.88
C TYR A 328 6.24 -23.63 16.65
N GLY A 329 6.38 -24.94 16.42
CA GLY A 329 5.28 -25.84 16.11
C GLY A 329 4.85 -25.80 14.65
N ASP A 330 3.97 -26.73 14.29
CA ASP A 330 3.39 -26.77 12.96
C ASP A 330 2.24 -25.76 12.86
N LYS A 331 2.25 -24.95 11.80
CA LYS A 331 1.26 -23.90 11.54
C LYS A 331 0.58 -24.17 10.21
N VAL A 332 -0.72 -23.87 10.14
CA VAL A 332 -1.55 -24.05 8.95
C VAL A 332 -0.98 -23.20 7.80
N GLU A 333 -0.97 -23.76 6.58
CA GLU A 333 -0.59 -23.01 5.38
C GLU A 333 -1.50 -21.78 5.21
N VAL A 334 -0.88 -20.60 5.14
CA VAL A 334 -1.58 -19.34 4.88
C VAL A 334 -1.74 -19.18 3.37
N ASP A 335 -2.98 -19.00 2.91
CA ASP A 335 -3.25 -18.71 1.49
C ASP A 335 -2.74 -17.30 1.15
N PRO A 336 -1.78 -17.15 0.22
CA PRO A 336 -1.24 -15.85 -0.18
C PRO A 336 -2.29 -14.92 -0.80
N ALA A 337 -3.44 -15.45 -1.25
CA ALA A 337 -4.55 -14.64 -1.76
C ALA A 337 -5.43 -14.05 -0.64
N THR A 338 -5.32 -14.54 0.60
CA THR A 338 -6.08 -14.06 1.76
C THR A 338 -5.21 -13.97 3.02
N PRO A 339 -4.16 -13.13 3.03
CA PRO A 339 -3.18 -13.06 4.11
C PRO A 339 -3.74 -12.52 5.44
N PHE A 340 -4.97 -12.00 5.45
CA PHE A 340 -5.66 -11.47 6.63
C PHE A 340 -6.88 -12.31 7.05
N ASP A 341 -7.19 -13.41 6.36
CA ASP A 341 -8.19 -14.38 6.83
C ASP A 341 -7.53 -15.22 7.93
N PHE A 342 -7.42 -14.65 9.12
CA PHE A 342 -7.02 -15.41 10.29
C PHE A 342 -8.16 -16.39 10.61
N PRO A 343 -7.94 -17.72 10.55
CA PRO A 343 -8.91 -18.63 11.14
C PRO A 343 -9.04 -18.23 12.61
N GLU A 344 -10.25 -17.87 13.05
CA GLU A 344 -10.57 -17.67 14.46
C GLU A 344 -9.97 -18.84 15.22
N THR A 345 -8.93 -18.56 15.99
CA THR A 345 -8.18 -19.57 16.71
C THR A 345 -9.18 -20.30 17.59
N ALA A 346 -9.26 -21.62 17.37
CA ALA A 346 -10.12 -22.53 18.10
C ALA A 346 -10.20 -22.12 19.57
N HIS A 347 -11.43 -21.84 20.01
CA HIS A 347 -11.80 -21.73 21.42
C HIS A 347 -11.01 -22.76 22.23
N LYS A 348 -9.98 -22.31 22.96
CA LYS A 348 -9.43 -23.10 24.04
C LYS A 348 -10.51 -23.16 25.11
N THR A 349 -11.30 -24.23 25.07
CA THR A 349 -12.07 -24.70 26.21
C THR A 349 -11.09 -24.90 27.35
N SER A 350 -11.11 -23.99 28.32
CA SER A 350 -10.53 -24.20 29.62
C SER A 350 -11.41 -23.48 30.63
N MET A 351 -11.95 -24.27 31.54
CA MET A 351 -13.00 -23.97 32.50
C MET A 351 -12.66 -22.76 33.38
N GLU A 352 -13.67 -21.91 33.56
CA GLU A 352 -13.97 -20.95 34.65
C GLU A 352 -12.89 -20.61 35.70
N THR A 353 -12.67 -19.32 35.94
CA THR A 353 -13.12 -18.62 37.17
C THR A 353 -13.01 -17.09 37.00
N SER A 354 -14.03 -16.39 37.48
CA SER A 354 -14.26 -14.94 37.47
C SER A 354 -13.13 -14.07 38.05
N SER A 355 -12.93 -12.86 37.50
CA SER A 355 -13.23 -11.56 38.16
C SER A 355 -12.67 -10.37 37.37
N GLN A 356 -13.33 -9.23 37.55
CA GLN A 356 -13.17 -7.96 36.85
C GLN A 356 -11.79 -7.29 37.06
N ALA A 357 -11.24 -6.64 36.02
CA ALA A 357 -10.75 -5.25 36.05
C ALA A 357 -9.95 -4.87 34.77
N SER A 358 -10.34 -3.74 34.17
CA SER A 358 -9.51 -2.72 33.50
C SER A 358 -8.11 -3.06 32.93
N GLU A 359 -7.94 -3.03 31.61
CA GLU A 359 -6.65 -2.76 30.93
C GLU A 359 -6.92 -1.93 29.64
N LYS A 360 -6.81 -0.61 29.66
CA LYS A 360 -5.63 0.19 29.23
C LYS A 360 -4.60 -0.57 28.37
N GLY A 361 -4.40 -0.04 27.17
CA GLY A 361 -3.48 -0.44 26.09
C GLY A 361 -2.35 -1.40 26.44
N ARG A 362 -2.35 -2.55 25.75
CA ARG A 362 -1.17 -3.38 25.51
C ARG A 362 -0.75 -3.24 24.04
N PRO A 363 0.56 -3.06 23.75
CA PRO A 363 1.07 -3.15 22.40
C PRO A 363 1.02 -4.62 21.94
N ALA A 364 0.54 -4.83 20.71
CA ALA A 364 0.60 -6.12 20.03
C ALA A 364 2.06 -6.43 19.68
N GLY A 365 2.47 -7.65 19.97
CA GLY A 365 3.84 -8.13 19.87
C GLY A 365 3.99 -9.27 20.86
N THR A 366 3.46 -10.45 20.50
CA THR A 366 3.69 -11.67 21.27
C THR A 366 5.18 -11.98 21.13
N SER A 367 5.98 -11.51 22.08
CA SER A 367 7.39 -11.87 22.21
C SER A 367 7.44 -13.39 22.39
N TYR A 368 7.74 -14.10 21.31
CA TYR A 368 8.04 -15.52 21.36
C TYR A 368 9.26 -15.68 22.27
N SER A 369 9.04 -16.38 23.38
CA SER A 369 9.99 -16.79 24.42
C SER A 369 11.47 -16.62 24.06
N ASP A 370 12.05 -15.49 24.45
CA ASP A 370 13.47 -15.16 24.25
C ASP A 370 14.43 -16.20 24.88
N GLY A 371 13.91 -17.09 25.74
CA GLY A 371 14.66 -18.17 26.39
C GLY A 371 14.66 -19.55 25.71
N VAL A 372 13.82 -19.83 24.69
CA VAL A 372 13.77 -21.17 24.08
C VAL A 372 14.72 -21.21 22.87
N LYS A 373 15.79 -22.02 23.00
CA LYS A 373 16.78 -22.26 21.95
C LYS A 373 16.55 -23.61 21.30
N PHE A 374 16.77 -23.71 19.99
CA PHE A 374 16.87 -24.96 19.26
C PHE A 374 18.17 -25.70 19.65
N TRP A 375 18.01 -26.97 20.06
CA TRP A 375 19.10 -27.84 20.53
C TRP A 375 19.37 -29.03 19.59
N GLY A 376 18.69 -29.13 18.46
CA GLY A 376 18.86 -30.22 17.49
C GLY A 376 20.16 -30.13 16.68
N GLU A 377 20.23 -30.98 15.65
CA GLU A 377 21.33 -30.98 14.68
C GLU A 377 21.24 -29.76 13.76
N ILE A 378 22.37 -29.10 13.55
CA ILE A 378 22.48 -27.94 12.67
C ILE A 378 22.73 -28.45 11.25
N PRO A 379 21.92 -28.06 10.25
CA PRO A 379 22.12 -28.51 8.87
C PRO A 379 23.49 -28.12 8.33
N GLU A 380 24.11 -29.02 7.54
CA GLU A 380 25.42 -28.79 6.92
C GLU A 380 25.43 -27.61 5.93
N SER A 381 24.26 -27.25 5.41
CA SER A 381 24.05 -26.11 4.50
C SER A 381 24.02 -24.75 5.20
N PHE A 382 24.12 -24.70 6.54
CA PHE A 382 24.21 -23.45 7.29
C PHE A 382 25.65 -22.93 7.33
N ASP A 383 25.84 -21.70 6.85
CA ASP A 383 27.14 -21.02 6.85
C ASP A 383 26.99 -19.52 7.20
N GLU A 384 28.12 -18.81 7.19
CA GLU A 384 28.17 -17.39 7.50
C GLU A 384 27.57 -16.47 6.43
N THR A 385 27.40 -17.00 5.21
CA THR A 385 26.89 -16.28 4.03
C THR A 385 25.42 -16.60 3.76
N VAL A 386 24.75 -17.32 4.67
CA VAL A 386 23.39 -17.81 4.48
C VAL A 386 22.41 -16.71 4.05
N PHE A 387 22.56 -15.49 4.56
CA PHE A 387 21.70 -14.35 4.23
C PHE A 387 22.25 -13.42 3.13
N ASP A 388 23.44 -13.66 2.56
CA ASP A 388 24.12 -12.69 1.68
C ASP A 388 23.31 -12.35 0.42
N GLU A 389 22.75 -13.36 -0.24
CA GLU A 389 21.90 -13.15 -1.42
C GLU A 389 20.62 -12.39 -1.07
N SER A 390 20.02 -12.69 0.09
CA SER A 390 18.76 -12.08 0.54
C SER A 390 19.02 -10.62 0.92
N GLU A 391 20.09 -10.37 1.68
CA GLU A 391 20.54 -9.05 2.05
C GLU A 391 20.80 -8.19 0.81
N LYS A 392 21.53 -8.72 -0.18
CA LYS A 392 21.81 -8.02 -1.44
C LYS A 392 20.54 -7.71 -2.22
N HIS A 393 19.63 -8.67 -2.32
CA HIS A 393 18.36 -8.47 -3.02
C HIS A 393 17.49 -7.42 -2.32
N ILE A 394 17.34 -7.49 -1.00
CA ILE A 394 16.56 -6.53 -0.23
C ILE A 394 17.21 -5.14 -0.23
N LYS A 395 18.54 -5.03 -0.13
CA LYS A 395 19.26 -3.74 -0.31
C LYS A 395 18.93 -3.11 -1.67
N TYR A 396 18.93 -3.89 -2.74
CA TYR A 396 18.57 -3.40 -4.08
C TYR A 396 17.09 -2.99 -4.18
N LEU A 397 16.19 -3.77 -3.56
CA LEU A 397 14.77 -3.45 -3.49
C LEU A 397 14.53 -2.11 -2.77
N VAL A 398 15.17 -1.91 -1.62
CA VAL A 398 15.12 -0.67 -0.84
C VAL A 398 15.72 0.50 -1.64
N LEU A 399 16.88 0.30 -2.27
CA LEU A 399 17.56 1.32 -3.07
C LEU A 399 16.70 1.83 -4.23
N THR A 400 15.93 0.94 -4.86
CA THR A 400 15.15 1.28 -6.06
C THR A 400 13.73 1.77 -5.77
N ASN A 401 13.16 1.44 -4.60
CA ASN A 401 11.77 1.79 -4.29
C ASN A 401 11.63 2.73 -3.09
N THR A 402 12.26 2.42 -1.96
CA THR A 402 12.04 3.13 -0.68
C THR A 402 13.01 4.31 -0.53
N TRP A 403 14.28 4.09 -0.83
CA TRP A 403 15.34 5.10 -0.69
C TRP A 403 15.06 6.40 -1.47
N PRO A 404 14.62 6.38 -2.75
CA PRO A 404 14.36 7.61 -3.50
C PRO A 404 13.19 8.39 -2.91
N LYS A 405 12.16 7.69 -2.42
CA LYS A 405 11.00 8.30 -1.75
C LYS A 405 11.43 8.97 -0.45
N PHE A 406 12.25 8.30 0.35
CA PHE A 406 12.80 8.85 1.59
C PHE A 406 13.63 10.11 1.35
N VAL A 407 14.56 10.07 0.38
CA VAL A 407 15.41 11.22 0.03
C VAL A 407 14.56 12.39 -0.46
N LYS A 408 13.53 12.13 -1.28
CA LYS A 408 12.60 13.17 -1.76
C LYS A 408 11.81 13.78 -0.61
N ASP A 409 11.25 12.97 0.29
CA ASP A 409 10.47 13.44 1.44
C ASP A 409 11.30 14.30 2.40
N ARG A 410 12.53 13.88 2.69
CA ARG A 410 13.48 14.65 3.51
C ARG A 410 13.84 15.99 2.87
N ARG A 411 14.05 16.03 1.56
CA ARG A 411 14.32 17.29 0.84
C ARG A 411 13.13 18.25 0.89
N VAL A 412 11.92 17.75 0.62
CA VAL A 412 10.70 18.56 0.71
C VAL A 412 10.51 19.11 2.12
N SER A 413 10.75 18.29 3.15
CA SER A 413 10.67 18.72 4.55
C SER A 413 11.68 19.83 4.88
N ILE A 414 12.92 19.72 4.38
CA ILE A 414 13.96 20.75 4.57
C ILE A 414 13.59 22.05 3.84
N ASP A 415 13.08 21.96 2.61
CA ASP A 415 12.67 23.13 1.83
C ASP A 415 11.46 23.85 2.46
N MET A 416 10.48 23.09 2.98
CA MET A 416 9.35 23.65 3.74
C MET A 416 9.81 24.31 5.04
N GLY A 417 10.72 23.70 5.80
CA GLY A 417 11.31 24.29 7.00
C GLY A 417 12.04 25.59 6.71
N ALA A 418 12.83 25.64 5.63
CA ALA A 418 13.53 26.85 5.20
C ALA A 418 12.57 27.95 4.71
N ALA A 419 11.44 27.60 4.10
CA ALA A 419 10.40 28.55 3.71
C ALA A 419 9.66 29.13 4.93
N ALA A 420 9.41 28.30 5.96
CA ALA A 420 8.80 28.74 7.22
C ALA A 420 9.73 29.64 8.04
N GLU A 421 11.04 29.36 8.08
CA GLU A 421 12.05 30.23 8.68
C GLU A 421 12.21 31.56 7.92
N ARG A 422 11.94 31.57 6.61
CA ARG A 422 11.87 32.77 5.77
C ARG A 422 10.48 33.43 5.75
N GLY A 423 9.76 33.42 6.88
CA GLY A 423 8.48 34.12 7.03
C GLY A 423 8.47 35.51 6.36
N PRO A 424 7.34 35.97 5.81
CA PRO A 424 7.29 37.05 4.83
C PRO A 424 7.93 38.31 5.41
N SER A 425 9.15 38.62 4.96
CA SER A 425 9.90 39.78 5.44
C SER A 425 9.25 41.06 4.92
N ILE A 426 8.20 41.52 5.60
CA ILE A 426 7.60 42.85 5.46
C ILE A 426 8.69 43.93 5.64
N MET A 427 9.79 43.64 6.35
CA MET A 427 10.94 44.56 6.46
C MET A 427 11.70 44.78 5.14
N SER A 428 11.71 43.80 4.22
CA SER A 428 12.36 43.97 2.90
C SER A 428 11.60 44.93 1.99
N PHE A 429 10.29 45.07 2.18
CA PHE A 429 9.45 46.03 1.46
C PHE A 429 9.59 47.47 2.00
N VAL A 430 10.01 47.64 3.26
CA VAL A 430 10.19 48.96 3.89
C VAL A 430 11.57 49.56 3.59
N ARG A 431 12.61 48.74 3.38
CA ARG A 431 13.93 49.24 2.98
C ARG A 431 13.99 49.77 1.55
N SER A 432 13.25 49.18 0.61
CA SER A 432 13.21 49.66 -0.78
C SER A 432 12.44 50.99 -0.96
N ARG A 433 11.55 51.35 -0.01
CA ARG A 433 10.86 52.65 -0.01
C ARG A 433 11.67 53.80 0.58
N ARG A 434 12.69 53.53 1.40
CA ARG A 434 13.56 54.59 1.97
C ARG A 434 14.75 54.98 1.09
N GLN A 435 15.03 54.24 0.01
CA GLN A 435 16.00 54.62 -1.01
C GLN A 435 15.41 55.40 -2.20
N LYS A 436 14.10 55.71 -2.14
CA LYS A 436 13.37 56.53 -3.13
C LYS A 436 12.77 57.81 -2.52
N ARG A 437 13.41 58.36 -1.49
CA ARG A 437 13.17 59.75 -1.08
C ARG A 437 14.47 60.51 -1.04
#